data_AF-A0A8D0HD11-F1
#
_entry.id   AF-A0A8D0HD11-F1
#
_cell.length_a   1.000
_cell.length_b   1.000
_cell.length_c   1.000
_cell.angle_alpha   90.00
_cell.angle_beta   90.00
_cell.angle_gamma   90.00
#
_symmetry.space_group_name_H-M   'P 1'
#
loop_
_entity.id
_entity.type
_entity.pdbx_description
1 polymer ?
#
loop_
_entity_poly.entity_id
_entity_poly.type
_entity_poly.pdbx_seq_one_letter_code
_entity_poly.pdbx_strand_id
1 'polypeptide(L)'
;MTPQFGQPYPMLELPIVLLIHQMERHEGAWTILPLIPGFSAAYGRNSSWIFFCEEDTRIQIIKLLETLRRFDKSKEWFLGKVLYDEESTIIHHYAFAENPTVFKFPDFAAGWALSIPLVNKLANNLENESLKSDFTIDLKHEIALYIWQKGNGPHLTSVPEFCTDDLNSPKAPHCATMFKNSIPLCGNPVKKENIFVAVKTCRKFHGDRIRIVKQTWEGEAYLIEYYSDYADTSIPTIDLGVPNTERGHCGKTFAILERFLNHSTSKTPWLIIVDDDTLISIFRLRELLSCYDPNEPVFLGERYGYGLGTGGYSYITGGGGMVFSREAIQRLLASKCRCYSNDAPDDMVLGMCFSGLGIPITHSPLFHQARPMDYPKDYLSHQVPISFHKHWNIDPVKVYFTWLAPNMEDKQNGNKTKHVREDL
;
A
#
# COMPACT_ATOMS: atom_id res chain seq x y z
N MET A 1 65.13 -2.88 9.31
CA MET A 1 63.69 -2.96 9.66
C MET A 1 62.91 -2.46 8.47
N THR A 2 62.41 -3.39 7.65
CA THR A 2 61.49 -3.12 6.54
C THR A 2 60.07 -2.99 7.10
N PRO A 3 59.27 -1.99 6.69
CA PRO A 3 57.87 -1.91 7.10
C PRO A 3 57.09 -3.03 6.38
N GLN A 4 56.40 -3.88 7.14
CA GLN A 4 55.41 -4.79 6.59
C GLN A 4 54.25 -3.96 6.02
N PHE A 5 54.07 -4.02 4.70
CA PHE A 5 52.86 -3.54 4.05
C PHE A 5 51.65 -4.32 4.57
N GLY A 6 50.63 -3.59 4.99
CA GLY A 6 49.40 -4.11 5.57
C GLY A 6 48.75 -5.19 4.71
N GLN A 7 48.16 -6.17 5.39
CA GLN A 7 47.30 -7.17 4.78
C GLN A 7 46.18 -6.46 3.98
N PRO A 8 45.84 -6.94 2.77
CA PRO A 8 44.68 -6.43 2.07
C PRO A 8 43.44 -6.71 2.92
N TYR A 9 42.70 -5.67 3.28
CA TYR A 9 41.34 -5.83 3.80
C TYR A 9 40.57 -6.71 2.79
N PRO A 10 39.90 -7.79 3.22
CA PRO A 10 39.12 -8.60 2.30
C PRO A 10 38.10 -7.69 1.62
N MET A 11 38.11 -7.65 0.28
CA MET A 11 37.12 -6.93 -0.50
C MET A 11 35.75 -7.43 -0.07
N LEU A 12 34.93 -6.52 0.47
CA LEU A 12 33.58 -6.83 0.88
C LEU A 12 32.78 -7.16 -0.38
N GLU A 13 32.45 -8.43 -0.60
CA GLU A 13 31.51 -8.81 -1.65
C GLU A 13 30.15 -8.16 -1.32
N LEU A 14 29.72 -7.26 -2.20
CA LEU A 14 28.44 -6.59 -2.07
C LEU A 14 27.31 -7.61 -2.31
N PRO A 15 26.16 -7.45 -1.62
CA PRO A 15 25.03 -8.33 -1.85
C PRO A 15 24.49 -8.18 -3.28
N ILE A 16 23.97 -9.28 -3.82
CA ILE A 16 23.23 -9.28 -5.08
C ILE A 16 21.88 -8.59 -4.83
N VAL A 17 21.57 -7.57 -5.63
CA VAL A 17 20.30 -6.86 -5.57
C VAL A 17 19.37 -7.40 -6.64
N LEU A 18 18.16 -7.77 -6.24
CA LEU A 18 17.12 -8.31 -7.10
C LEU A 18 15.89 -7.41 -7.06
N LEU A 19 15.35 -7.10 -8.22
CA LEU A 19 14.12 -6.32 -8.36
C LEU A 19 12.99 -7.29 -8.70
N ILE A 20 12.05 -7.47 -7.76
CA ILE A 20 10.97 -8.47 -7.87
C ILE A 20 10.20 -8.33 -9.20
N HIS A 21 9.90 -7.10 -9.61
CA HIS A 21 9.18 -6.81 -10.86
C HIS A 21 9.97 -7.20 -12.14
N GLN A 22 11.27 -7.48 -12.04
CA GLN A 22 12.13 -7.92 -13.15
C GLN A 22 12.37 -9.44 -13.14
N MET A 23 12.20 -10.08 -11.98
CA MET A 23 12.50 -11.50 -11.82
C MET A 23 11.46 -12.40 -12.50
N GLU A 24 10.18 -12.06 -12.35
CA GLU A 24 9.07 -12.81 -12.93
C GLU A 24 7.97 -11.86 -13.39
N ARG A 25 7.38 -12.13 -14.56
CA ARG A 25 6.17 -11.43 -15.04
C ARG A 25 4.88 -11.95 -14.39
N HIS A 26 5.00 -12.71 -13.31
CA HIS A 26 3.84 -13.28 -12.64
C HIS A 26 3.13 -12.20 -11.82
N GLU A 27 1.82 -12.09 -11.99
CA GLU A 27 1.02 -11.07 -11.31
C GLU A 27 1.09 -11.17 -9.78
N GLY A 28 1.30 -12.38 -9.26
CA GLY A 28 1.50 -12.64 -7.83
C GLY A 28 2.91 -12.40 -7.29
N ALA A 29 3.89 -11.99 -8.11
CA ALA A 29 5.29 -11.86 -7.65
C ALA A 29 5.44 -10.92 -6.43
N TRP A 30 4.61 -9.88 -6.36
CA TRP A 30 4.63 -8.94 -5.25
C TRP A 30 4.22 -9.55 -3.90
N THR A 31 3.59 -10.74 -3.88
CA THR A 31 3.22 -11.44 -2.64
C THR A 31 4.34 -12.29 -2.06
N ILE A 32 5.53 -12.30 -2.70
CA ILE A 32 6.78 -12.92 -2.24
C ILE A 32 6.75 -14.45 -2.17
N LEU A 33 5.69 -15.07 -1.65
CA LEU A 33 5.54 -16.52 -1.54
C LEU A 33 5.78 -17.23 -2.89
N PRO A 34 5.21 -16.78 -4.03
CA PRO A 34 5.48 -17.41 -5.33
C PRO A 34 6.97 -17.41 -5.74
N LEU A 35 7.77 -16.48 -5.20
CA LEU A 35 9.20 -16.36 -5.53
C LEU A 35 10.09 -17.27 -4.69
N ILE A 36 9.59 -17.77 -3.55
CA ILE A 36 10.38 -18.56 -2.59
C ILE A 36 10.99 -19.82 -3.24
N PRO A 37 10.28 -20.61 -4.08
CA PRO A 37 10.89 -21.73 -4.78
C PRO A 37 12.04 -21.31 -5.71
N GLY A 38 11.86 -20.21 -6.46
CA GLY A 38 12.91 -19.65 -7.31
C GLY A 38 14.14 -19.20 -6.52
N PHE A 39 13.92 -18.57 -5.35
CA PHE A 39 15.01 -18.18 -4.46
C PHE A 39 15.76 -19.38 -3.88
N SER A 40 15.05 -20.42 -3.45
CA SER A 40 15.64 -21.68 -2.98
C SER A 40 16.51 -22.32 -4.07
N ALA A 41 15.99 -22.42 -5.30
CA ALA A 41 16.70 -23.01 -6.42
C ALA A 41 17.97 -22.22 -6.80
N ALA A 42 17.87 -20.88 -6.86
CA ALA A 42 18.97 -20.02 -7.30
C ALA A 42 20.04 -19.77 -6.21
N TYR A 43 19.61 -19.60 -4.95
CA TYR A 43 20.48 -19.10 -3.87
C TYR A 43 20.63 -20.06 -2.69
N GLY A 44 19.85 -21.15 -2.64
CA GLY A 44 19.76 -22.07 -1.50
C GLY A 44 21.05 -22.84 -1.15
N ARG A 45 22.07 -22.82 -2.02
CA ARG A 45 23.37 -23.47 -1.80
C ARG A 45 24.52 -22.49 -1.56
N ASN A 46 24.39 -21.25 -2.06
CA ASN A 46 25.51 -20.30 -2.17
C ASN A 46 25.31 -19.04 -1.30
N SER A 47 24.13 -18.86 -0.72
CA SER A 47 23.81 -17.73 0.16
C SER A 47 23.55 -18.20 1.59
N SER A 48 23.63 -17.27 2.55
CA SER A 48 23.23 -17.53 3.94
C SER A 48 21.90 -16.88 4.31
N TRP A 49 21.56 -15.78 3.65
CA TRP A 49 20.40 -14.94 3.97
C TRP A 49 19.77 -14.42 2.69
N ILE A 50 18.45 -14.23 2.73
CA ILE A 50 17.71 -13.36 1.81
C ILE A 50 17.16 -12.21 2.64
N PHE A 51 17.45 -10.99 2.21
CA PHE A 51 16.97 -9.77 2.84
C PHE A 51 15.95 -9.10 1.92
N PHE A 52 14.76 -8.84 2.45
CA PHE A 52 13.66 -8.19 1.75
C PHE A 52 13.52 -6.76 2.26
N CYS A 53 13.30 -5.81 1.34
CA CYS A 53 13.13 -4.41 1.67
C CYS A 53 12.25 -3.69 0.64
N GLU A 54 11.70 -2.56 1.05
CA GLU A 54 10.96 -1.65 0.17
C GLU A 54 11.93 -0.74 -0.59
N GLU A 55 11.44 -0.09 -1.65
CA GLU A 55 12.25 0.79 -2.51
C GLU A 55 12.83 2.00 -1.76
N ASP A 56 12.17 2.45 -0.70
CA ASP A 56 12.59 3.57 0.14
C ASP A 56 13.43 3.14 1.37
N THR A 57 13.63 1.83 1.58
CA THR A 57 14.48 1.33 2.66
C THR A 57 15.95 1.63 2.37
N ARG A 58 16.59 2.40 3.23
CA ARG A 58 18.03 2.68 3.17
C ARG A 58 18.80 1.66 4.00
N ILE A 59 19.86 1.09 3.44
CA ILE A 59 20.61 0.00 4.07
C ILE A 59 22.07 0.39 4.29
N GLN A 60 22.55 0.30 5.52
CA GLN A 60 23.98 0.34 5.86
C GLN A 60 24.56 -1.07 5.74
N ILE A 61 25.07 -1.43 4.57
CA ILE A 61 25.48 -2.81 4.24
C ILE A 61 26.41 -3.43 5.29
N ILE A 62 27.43 -2.71 5.76
CA ILE A 62 28.37 -3.23 6.77
C ILE A 62 27.63 -3.63 8.06
N LYS A 63 26.77 -2.74 8.58
CA LYS A 63 26.00 -3.01 9.79
C LYS A 63 24.97 -4.10 9.59
N LEU A 64 24.33 -4.16 8.42
CA LEU A 64 23.41 -5.27 8.10
C LEU A 64 24.14 -6.60 8.18
N LEU A 65 25.33 -6.71 7.58
CA LEU A 65 26.14 -7.93 7.63
C LEU A 65 26.62 -8.25 9.05
N GLU A 66 27.04 -7.26 9.84
CA GLU A 66 27.40 -7.44 11.25
C GLU A 66 26.21 -7.93 12.08
N THR A 67 25.02 -7.35 11.89
CA THR A 67 23.77 -7.75 12.54
C THR A 67 23.41 -9.19 12.21
N LEU A 68 23.43 -9.57 10.93
CA LEU A 68 23.09 -10.92 10.47
C LEU A 68 24.11 -11.99 10.93
N ARG A 69 25.40 -11.62 11.06
CA ARG A 69 26.46 -12.53 11.54
C ARG A 69 26.26 -13.02 12.98
N ARG A 70 25.45 -12.34 13.78
CA ARG A 70 25.12 -12.76 15.15
C ARG A 70 24.19 -13.98 15.20
N PHE A 71 23.50 -14.27 14.09
CA PHE A 71 22.57 -15.39 14.00
C PHE A 71 23.24 -16.58 13.31
N ASP A 72 23.05 -17.76 13.89
CA ASP A 72 23.56 -19.01 13.32
C ASP A 72 22.86 -19.31 11.98
N LYS A 73 23.59 -19.11 10.87
CA LYS A 73 23.09 -19.31 9.51
C LYS A 73 22.60 -20.73 9.19
N SER A 74 22.93 -21.72 10.02
CA SER A 74 22.48 -23.11 9.84
C SER A 74 21.07 -23.37 10.39
N LYS A 75 20.50 -22.42 11.14
CA LYS A 75 19.15 -22.53 11.73
C LYS A 75 18.10 -21.78 10.92
N GLU A 76 16.83 -22.12 11.15
CA GLU A 76 15.67 -21.42 10.60
C GLU A 76 15.45 -20.09 11.34
N TRP A 77 15.68 -18.97 10.65
CA TRP A 77 15.51 -17.62 11.21
C TRP A 77 14.55 -16.79 10.37
N PHE A 78 13.58 -16.19 11.06
CA PHE A 78 12.71 -15.14 10.55
C PHE A 78 12.98 -13.87 11.35
N LEU A 79 13.62 -12.88 10.73
CA LEU A 79 14.16 -11.69 11.40
C LEU A 79 13.46 -10.42 10.91
N GLY A 80 13.12 -9.50 11.79
CA GLY A 80 12.47 -8.24 11.42
C GLY A 80 12.32 -7.25 12.57
N LYS A 81 11.93 -6.01 12.26
CA LYS A 81 11.31 -5.12 13.25
C LYS A 81 9.88 -5.62 13.49
N VAL A 82 9.51 -5.78 14.76
CA VAL A 82 8.21 -6.35 15.14
C VAL A 82 7.10 -5.30 15.03
N LEU A 83 6.01 -5.68 14.38
CA LEU A 83 4.67 -5.10 14.50
C LEU A 83 3.74 -6.13 15.16
N TYR A 84 2.66 -5.62 15.73
CA TYR A 84 1.53 -6.37 16.27
C TYR A 84 0.31 -5.45 16.30
N ASP A 85 -0.88 -6.04 16.36
CA ASP A 85 -2.10 -5.26 16.54
C ASP A 85 -2.43 -5.09 18.01
N GLU A 86 -2.95 -3.92 18.37
CA GLU A 86 -3.47 -3.66 19.72
C GLU A 86 -4.89 -4.24 19.88
N GLU A 87 -5.66 -4.31 18.80
CA GLU A 87 -7.04 -4.77 18.76
C GLU A 87 -7.30 -5.69 17.57
N SER A 88 -8.41 -6.42 17.60
CA SER A 88 -8.82 -7.24 16.45
C SER A 88 -9.26 -6.36 15.29
N THR A 89 -8.56 -6.43 14.17
CA THR A 89 -8.87 -5.63 12.99
C THR A 89 -9.46 -6.52 11.90
N ILE A 90 -10.29 -5.91 11.05
CA ILE A 90 -10.84 -6.62 9.88
C ILE A 90 -9.76 -6.89 8.82
N ILE A 91 -8.59 -6.25 8.93
CA ILE A 91 -7.47 -6.45 8.00
C ILE A 91 -6.86 -7.86 8.16
N HIS A 92 -6.88 -8.43 9.37
CA HIS A 92 -6.30 -9.75 9.66
C HIS A 92 -7.33 -10.88 9.83
N HIS A 93 -8.58 -10.67 9.40
CA HIS A 93 -9.66 -11.67 9.41
C HIS A 93 -9.78 -12.45 10.74
N TYR A 94 -9.68 -11.74 11.88
CA TYR A 94 -9.86 -12.28 13.25
C TYR A 94 -8.94 -13.45 13.65
N ALA A 95 -7.87 -13.74 12.91
CA ALA A 95 -6.82 -14.60 13.42
C ALA A 95 -6.28 -14.00 14.73
N PHE A 96 -6.20 -14.80 15.80
CA PHE A 96 -5.78 -14.35 17.13
C PHE A 96 -6.69 -13.29 17.79
N ALA A 97 -7.98 -13.24 17.44
CA ALA A 97 -8.90 -12.22 17.97
C ALA A 97 -9.00 -12.16 19.50
N GLU A 98 -8.76 -13.28 20.20
CA GLU A 98 -8.74 -13.34 21.66
C GLU A 98 -7.55 -12.59 22.28
N ASN A 99 -6.42 -12.52 21.57
CA ASN A 99 -5.24 -11.75 21.99
C ASN A 99 -4.37 -11.36 20.79
N PRO A 100 -4.70 -10.25 20.10
CA PRO A 100 -4.02 -9.83 18.87
C PRO A 100 -2.52 -9.58 19.06
N THR A 101 -2.12 -9.11 20.24
CA THR A 101 -0.71 -8.77 20.56
C THR A 101 0.24 -9.97 20.57
N VAL A 102 -0.29 -11.20 20.64
CA VAL A 102 0.51 -12.44 20.66
C VAL A 102 1.17 -12.69 19.31
N PHE A 103 0.51 -12.30 18.22
CA PHE A 103 1.01 -12.55 16.89
C PHE A 103 1.84 -11.37 16.39
N LYS A 104 3.03 -11.69 15.87
CA LYS A 104 4.04 -10.71 15.47
C LYS A 104 4.36 -10.87 14.01
N PHE A 105 4.37 -9.76 13.29
CA PHE A 105 4.68 -9.71 11.86
C PHE A 105 5.68 -8.58 11.58
N PRO A 106 6.46 -8.67 10.49
CA PRO A 106 7.57 -7.75 10.27
C PRO A 106 7.10 -6.42 9.69
N ASP A 107 7.75 -5.34 10.11
CA ASP A 107 7.65 -4.05 9.45
C ASP A 107 8.49 -4.04 8.16
N PHE A 108 7.84 -4.11 7.00
CA PHE A 108 8.54 -4.15 5.71
C PHE A 108 9.39 -2.90 5.43
N ALA A 109 9.00 -1.73 5.95
CA ALA A 109 9.77 -0.50 5.80
C ALA A 109 11.16 -0.59 6.44
N ALA A 110 11.30 -1.38 7.52
CA ALA A 110 12.57 -1.66 8.19
C ALA A 110 13.40 -2.73 7.45
N GLY A 111 12.78 -3.44 6.50
CA GLY A 111 13.29 -4.67 5.94
C GLY A 111 13.27 -5.86 6.92
N TRP A 112 13.39 -7.05 6.34
CA TRP A 112 13.31 -8.31 7.08
C TRP A 112 14.16 -9.38 6.39
N ALA A 113 14.50 -10.44 7.12
CA ALA A 113 15.42 -11.46 6.60
C ALA A 113 14.92 -12.88 6.88
N LEU A 114 15.20 -13.77 5.92
CA LEU A 114 15.08 -15.20 6.07
C LEU A 114 16.45 -15.86 5.94
N SER A 115 16.75 -16.81 6.83
CA SER A 115 17.90 -17.68 6.62
C SER A 115 17.60 -18.69 5.50
N ILE A 116 18.63 -19.11 4.77
CA ILE A 116 18.46 -20.06 3.67
C ILE A 116 17.86 -21.42 4.10
N PRO A 117 18.16 -21.99 5.28
CA PRO A 117 17.44 -23.17 5.76
C PRO A 117 15.92 -22.98 5.81
N LEU A 118 15.46 -21.80 6.25
CA LEU A 118 14.03 -21.47 6.28
C LEU A 118 13.49 -21.28 4.85
N VAL A 119 14.19 -20.57 3.97
CA VAL A 119 13.80 -20.40 2.55
C VAL A 119 13.61 -21.76 1.88
N ASN A 120 14.55 -22.69 2.05
CA ASN A 120 14.48 -24.03 1.46
C ASN A 120 13.30 -24.84 2.02
N LYS A 121 13.03 -24.75 3.33
CA LYS A 121 11.86 -25.39 3.95
C LYS A 121 10.56 -24.82 3.39
N LEU A 122 10.44 -23.49 3.30
CA LEU A 122 9.25 -22.83 2.75
C LEU A 122 9.03 -23.20 1.28
N ALA A 123 10.10 -23.26 0.47
CA ALA A 123 10.02 -23.71 -0.92
C ALA A 123 9.45 -25.13 -1.04
N ASN A 124 9.97 -26.08 -0.25
CA ASN A 124 9.44 -27.45 -0.23
C ASN A 124 7.96 -27.50 0.19
N ASN A 125 7.52 -26.62 1.10
CA ASN A 125 6.13 -26.58 1.52
C ASN A 125 5.22 -26.01 0.43
N LEU A 126 5.66 -24.99 -0.30
CA LEU A 126 4.91 -24.39 -1.42
C LEU A 126 4.77 -25.32 -2.63
N GLU A 127 5.72 -26.24 -2.83
CA GLU A 127 5.58 -27.27 -3.87
C GLU A 127 4.53 -28.33 -3.52
N ASN A 128 4.26 -28.55 -2.23
CA ASN A 128 3.39 -29.62 -1.75
C ASN A 128 2.00 -29.14 -1.27
N GLU A 129 1.87 -27.85 -0.91
CA GLU A 129 0.62 -27.25 -0.44
C GLU A 129 0.26 -26.02 -1.26
N SER A 130 -1.00 -25.94 -1.70
CA SER A 130 -1.53 -24.71 -2.28
C SER A 130 -1.71 -23.63 -1.22
N LEU A 131 -1.54 -22.36 -1.61
CA LEU A 131 -1.92 -21.23 -0.77
C LEU A 131 -3.41 -21.33 -0.41
N LYS A 132 -3.74 -21.09 0.86
CA LYS A 132 -5.08 -21.37 1.43
C LYS A 132 -6.05 -20.19 1.31
N SER A 133 -5.56 -18.99 1.02
CA SER A 133 -6.38 -17.79 0.89
C SER A 133 -6.52 -17.40 -0.58
N ASP A 134 -7.77 -17.15 -0.99
CA ASP A 134 -8.04 -16.55 -2.29
C ASP A 134 -7.75 -15.05 -2.29
N PHE A 135 -7.64 -14.40 -1.14
CA PHE A 135 -7.37 -12.96 -1.03
C PHE A 135 -6.01 -12.68 -0.43
N THR A 136 -5.34 -11.65 -0.95
CA THR A 136 -4.15 -11.04 -0.36
C THR A 136 -4.47 -9.60 0.00
N ILE A 137 -4.58 -9.32 1.29
CA ILE A 137 -5.08 -8.06 1.87
C ILE A 137 -3.99 -7.41 2.73
N ASP A 138 -3.36 -8.18 3.63
CA ASP A 138 -2.19 -7.74 4.39
C ASP A 138 -1.04 -8.74 4.22
N LEU A 139 -0.16 -8.39 3.29
CA LEU A 139 0.97 -9.23 2.94
C LEU A 139 1.92 -9.50 4.13
N LYS A 140 2.09 -8.53 5.02
CA LYS A 140 3.04 -8.62 6.14
C LYS A 140 2.57 -9.67 7.14
N HIS A 141 1.29 -9.60 7.47
CA HIS A 141 0.63 -10.56 8.35
C HIS A 141 0.50 -11.94 7.69
N GLU A 142 0.11 -12.00 6.41
CA GLU A 142 -0.04 -13.26 5.66
C GLU A 142 1.27 -14.05 5.53
N ILE A 143 2.38 -13.38 5.24
CA ILE A 143 3.70 -14.04 5.20
C ILE A 143 4.10 -14.55 6.58
N ALA A 144 3.90 -13.75 7.63
CA ALA A 144 4.18 -14.18 8.98
C ALA A 144 3.34 -15.41 9.36
N LEU A 145 2.06 -15.43 9.00
CA LEU A 145 1.15 -16.56 9.22
C LEU A 145 1.63 -17.81 8.48
N TYR A 146 2.04 -17.64 7.21
CA TYR A 146 2.56 -18.73 6.40
C TYR A 146 3.84 -19.32 7.00
N ILE A 147 4.76 -18.49 7.48
CA ILE A 147 6.01 -18.91 8.13
C ILE A 147 5.74 -19.59 9.47
N TRP A 148 4.78 -19.09 10.25
CA TRP A 148 4.45 -19.63 11.57
C TRP A 148 3.86 -21.05 11.52
N GLN A 149 3.21 -21.42 10.41
CA GLN A 149 2.72 -22.79 10.15
C GLN A 149 1.91 -23.41 11.30
N LYS A 150 0.93 -22.68 11.83
CA LYS A 150 0.11 -23.12 12.98
C LYS A 150 0.94 -23.49 14.22
N GLY A 151 2.10 -22.86 14.41
CA GLY A 151 3.00 -23.09 15.54
C GLY A 151 4.16 -24.03 15.27
N ASN A 152 4.26 -24.62 14.07
CA ASN A 152 5.34 -25.54 13.71
C ASN A 152 6.55 -24.82 13.08
N GLY A 153 6.41 -23.55 12.71
CA GLY A 153 7.47 -22.73 12.15
C GLY A 153 8.03 -21.71 13.14
N PRO A 154 9.12 -21.02 12.77
CA PRO A 154 9.74 -20.03 13.64
C PRO A 154 8.86 -18.79 13.81
N HIS A 155 8.87 -18.23 15.02
CA HIS A 155 8.30 -16.91 15.28
C HIS A 155 9.24 -15.81 14.75
N LEU A 156 8.65 -14.64 14.45
CA LEU A 156 9.44 -13.45 14.13
C LEU A 156 10.35 -13.08 15.31
N THR A 157 11.65 -13.02 15.03
CA THR A 157 12.68 -12.59 15.97
C THR A 157 12.95 -11.11 15.77
N SER A 158 12.80 -10.32 16.85
CA SER A 158 13.03 -8.88 16.82
C SER A 158 14.51 -8.56 16.61
N VAL A 159 14.79 -7.66 15.66
CA VAL A 159 16.14 -7.15 15.37
C VAL A 159 16.17 -5.63 15.58
N PRO A 160 16.74 -5.13 16.70
CA PRO A 160 16.73 -3.70 17.03
C PRO A 160 17.43 -2.79 16.01
N GLU A 161 18.38 -3.33 15.24
CA GLU A 161 19.08 -2.59 14.20
C GLU A 161 18.26 -2.43 12.92
N PHE A 162 17.13 -3.13 12.78
CA PHE A 162 16.20 -2.88 11.68
C PHE A 162 15.26 -1.75 12.10
N CYS A 163 15.48 -0.54 11.57
CA CYS A 163 14.77 0.66 12.00
C CYS A 163 13.90 1.25 10.88
N THR A 164 12.90 2.02 11.29
CA THR A 164 12.09 2.90 10.43
C THR A 164 12.29 4.38 10.75
N ASP A 165 13.37 4.68 11.47
CA ASP A 165 13.79 6.04 11.79
C ASP A 165 14.33 6.77 10.55
N ASP A 166 14.10 8.09 10.48
CA ASP A 166 14.75 8.99 9.51
C ASP A 166 16.28 9.04 9.76
N LEU A 167 17.05 9.34 8.71
CA LEU A 167 18.51 9.51 8.76
C LEU A 167 19.00 10.51 9.81
N ASN A 168 18.18 11.52 10.10
CA ASN A 168 18.52 12.56 11.08
C ASN A 168 18.13 12.16 12.52
N SER A 169 17.59 10.95 12.72
CA SER A 169 17.25 10.45 14.05
C SER A 169 18.53 10.19 14.85
N PRO A 170 18.56 10.53 16.16
CA PRO A 170 19.65 10.15 17.06
C PRO A 170 19.93 8.64 17.10
N LYS A 171 18.96 7.82 16.69
CA LYS A 171 19.09 6.35 16.60
C LYS A 171 19.79 5.86 15.34
N ALA A 172 19.91 6.69 14.29
CA ALA A 172 20.48 6.30 13.00
C ALA A 172 21.89 5.66 13.09
N PRO A 173 22.80 6.06 14.01
CA PRO A 173 24.07 5.37 14.21
C PRO A 173 23.95 3.92 14.68
N HIS A 174 22.84 3.51 15.30
CA HIS A 174 22.60 2.13 15.74
C HIS A 174 21.83 1.29 14.71
N CYS A 175 21.32 1.92 13.66
CA CYS A 175 20.48 1.27 12.67
C CYS A 175 21.29 0.69 11.51
N ALA A 176 20.98 -0.55 11.14
CA ALA A 176 21.38 -1.19 9.89
C ALA A 176 20.46 -0.80 8.74
N THR A 177 19.18 -0.55 9.01
CA THR A 177 18.22 -0.01 8.05
C THR A 177 17.52 1.22 8.57
N MET A 178 17.13 2.09 7.66
CA MET A 178 16.37 3.32 7.94
C MET A 178 15.30 3.49 6.86
N PHE A 179 14.25 4.24 7.17
CA PHE A 179 13.16 4.49 6.22
C PHE A 179 12.97 5.99 5.99
N LYS A 180 12.61 6.36 4.76
CA LYS A 180 12.39 7.75 4.38
C LYS A 180 10.92 8.11 4.57
N ASN A 181 10.60 8.77 5.68
CA ASN A 181 9.24 9.22 5.98
C ASN A 181 8.90 10.49 5.18
N SER A 182 8.74 10.39 3.87
CA SER A 182 8.39 11.51 3.00
C SER A 182 7.56 11.06 1.82
N ILE A 183 6.69 11.94 1.34
CA ILE A 183 5.96 11.73 0.10
C ILE A 183 6.93 11.87 -1.08
N PRO A 184 6.88 10.97 -2.06
CA PRO A 184 7.69 11.10 -3.26
C PRO A 184 7.30 12.37 -4.01
N LEU A 185 8.31 13.15 -4.42
CA LEU A 185 8.16 14.39 -5.17
C LEU A 185 9.16 14.36 -6.33
N CYS A 186 8.68 14.06 -7.53
CA CYS A 186 9.52 13.86 -8.72
C CYS A 186 9.50 15.07 -9.67
N GLY A 187 8.91 16.18 -9.24
CA GLY A 187 8.80 17.42 -10.00
C GLY A 187 7.96 18.44 -9.25
N ASN A 188 7.30 19.33 -10.01
CA ASN A 188 6.31 20.23 -9.41
C ASN A 188 5.03 19.44 -9.09
N PRO A 189 4.40 19.67 -7.92
CA PRO A 189 3.13 19.04 -7.61
C PRO A 189 2.09 19.30 -8.69
N VAL A 190 1.32 18.28 -9.06
CA VAL A 190 0.25 18.38 -10.07
C VAL A 190 -0.69 19.53 -9.71
N LYS A 191 -1.13 20.32 -10.69
CA LYS A 191 -2.03 21.45 -10.43
C LYS A 191 -3.42 20.95 -10.00
N LYS A 192 -4.12 21.71 -9.14
CA LYS A 192 -5.43 21.27 -8.61
C LYS A 192 -6.47 21.11 -9.72
N GLU A 193 -6.41 21.97 -10.74
CA GLU A 193 -7.26 21.92 -11.93
C GLU A 193 -7.00 20.72 -12.84
N ASN A 194 -5.88 20.02 -12.66
CA ASN A 194 -5.55 18.80 -13.39
C ASN A 194 -6.04 17.52 -12.69
N ILE A 195 -6.83 17.67 -11.61
CA ILE A 195 -7.37 16.57 -10.84
C ILE A 195 -8.89 16.73 -10.74
N PHE A 196 -9.61 15.71 -11.19
CA PHE A 196 -11.05 15.60 -11.03
C PHE A 196 -11.37 14.60 -9.92
N VAL A 197 -12.17 15.01 -8.94
CA VAL A 197 -12.62 14.14 -7.84
C VAL A 197 -14.07 13.71 -8.06
N ALA A 198 -14.28 12.41 -8.12
CA ALA A 198 -15.59 11.78 -8.18
C ALA A 198 -15.92 11.14 -6.83
N VAL A 199 -16.95 11.64 -6.15
CA VAL A 199 -17.40 11.09 -4.87
C VAL A 199 -18.60 10.18 -5.11
N LYS A 200 -18.46 8.88 -4.85
CA LYS A 200 -19.58 7.94 -4.85
C LYS A 200 -20.37 8.10 -3.54
N THR A 201 -21.67 8.34 -3.67
CA THR A 201 -22.59 8.41 -2.52
C THR A 201 -23.96 7.85 -2.89
N CYS A 202 -24.92 7.93 -1.96
CA CYS A 202 -26.33 7.65 -2.20
C CYS A 202 -27.20 8.56 -1.33
N ARG A 203 -28.49 8.66 -1.64
CA ARG A 203 -29.44 9.53 -0.95
C ARG A 203 -29.40 9.41 0.57
N LYS A 204 -29.18 8.19 1.07
CA LYS A 204 -29.07 7.89 2.50
C LYS A 204 -27.98 8.72 3.19
N PHE A 205 -26.89 9.03 2.48
CA PHE A 205 -25.67 9.60 3.06
C PHE A 205 -25.47 11.10 2.79
N HIS A 206 -26.45 11.76 2.18
CA HIS A 206 -26.41 13.19 1.89
C HIS A 206 -26.27 14.03 3.17
N GLY A 207 -27.02 13.70 4.22
CA GLY A 207 -27.10 14.51 5.45
C GLY A 207 -25.95 14.30 6.45
N ASP A 208 -25.26 13.15 6.38
CA ASP A 208 -24.22 12.75 7.33
C ASP A 208 -22.83 12.75 6.69
N ARG A 209 -22.56 11.89 5.69
CA ARG A 209 -21.21 11.68 5.16
C ARG A 209 -20.74 12.82 4.27
N ILE A 210 -21.60 13.33 3.39
CA ILE A 210 -21.23 14.46 2.53
C ILE A 210 -20.95 15.73 3.33
N ARG A 211 -21.60 15.90 4.48
CA ARG A 211 -21.27 16.99 5.40
C ARG A 211 -19.83 16.90 5.89
N ILE A 212 -19.31 15.70 6.15
CA ILE A 212 -17.91 15.50 6.54
C ILE A 212 -16.96 15.83 5.40
N VAL A 213 -17.26 15.39 4.17
CA VAL A 213 -16.48 15.75 2.97
C VAL A 213 -16.36 17.28 2.84
N LYS A 214 -17.48 18.00 2.99
CA LYS A 214 -17.56 19.48 3.00
C LYS A 214 -16.72 20.14 4.09
N GLN A 215 -16.70 19.55 5.28
CA GLN A 215 -15.97 20.10 6.44
C GLN A 215 -14.47 19.83 6.41
N THR A 216 -14.00 18.92 5.56
CA THR A 216 -12.63 18.42 5.55
C THR A 216 -11.91 18.78 4.25
N TRP A 217 -11.80 17.83 3.33
CA TRP A 217 -10.89 17.91 2.18
C TRP A 217 -11.51 18.52 0.92
N GLU A 218 -12.84 18.66 0.84
CA GLU A 218 -13.52 19.22 -0.34
C GLU A 218 -12.98 20.60 -0.71
N GLY A 219 -12.68 21.45 0.28
CA GLY A 219 -12.14 22.79 0.06
C GLY A 219 -10.80 22.81 -0.68
N GLU A 220 -10.12 21.67 -0.79
CA GLU A 220 -8.89 21.54 -1.58
C GLU A 220 -9.11 21.07 -3.02
N ALA A 221 -10.25 20.44 -3.32
CA ALA A 221 -10.61 19.93 -4.64
C ALA A 221 -11.09 21.06 -5.55
N TYR A 222 -10.48 21.20 -6.73
CA TYR A 222 -10.86 22.24 -7.70
C TYR A 222 -12.01 21.78 -8.61
N LEU A 223 -11.97 20.52 -9.05
CA LEU A 223 -13.04 19.87 -9.81
C LEU A 223 -13.57 18.72 -8.96
N ILE A 224 -14.85 18.79 -8.59
CA ILE A 224 -15.51 17.75 -7.80
C ILE A 224 -16.95 17.55 -8.26
N GLU A 225 -17.38 16.30 -8.34
CA GLU A 225 -18.77 15.91 -8.57
C GLU A 225 -19.18 14.80 -7.59
N TYR A 226 -20.41 14.88 -7.09
CA TYR A 226 -21.02 13.84 -6.24
C TYR A 226 -21.96 12.99 -7.08
N TYR A 227 -21.73 11.68 -7.11
CA TYR A 227 -22.55 10.75 -7.86
C TYR A 227 -23.45 9.96 -6.93
N SER A 228 -24.75 10.17 -7.09
CA SER A 228 -25.78 9.61 -6.22
C SER A 228 -26.87 8.94 -7.05
N ASP A 229 -27.71 8.13 -6.40
CA ASP A 229 -28.96 7.61 -6.94
C ASP A 229 -30.12 8.63 -6.82
N TYR A 230 -29.81 9.85 -6.38
CA TYR A 230 -30.79 10.94 -6.24
C TYR A 230 -30.14 12.29 -6.51
N ALA A 231 -30.73 13.07 -7.42
CA ALA A 231 -30.34 14.45 -7.68
C ALA A 231 -30.85 15.37 -6.56
N ASP A 232 -29.92 16.05 -5.91
CA ASP A 232 -30.14 16.99 -4.81
C ASP A 232 -29.51 18.32 -5.20
N THR A 233 -30.25 19.42 -5.09
CA THR A 233 -29.73 20.74 -5.48
C THR A 233 -28.98 21.42 -4.34
N SER A 234 -29.19 20.98 -3.10
CA SER A 234 -28.50 21.51 -1.91
C SER A 234 -27.09 20.96 -1.76
N ILE A 235 -26.89 19.72 -2.22
CA ILE A 235 -25.61 19.06 -2.40
C ILE A 235 -25.62 18.67 -3.87
N PRO A 236 -25.04 19.46 -4.80
CA PRO A 236 -25.25 19.33 -6.24
C PRO A 236 -24.81 17.96 -6.78
N THR A 237 -25.64 16.95 -6.54
CA THR A 237 -25.39 15.55 -6.87
C THR A 237 -25.90 15.29 -8.27
N ILE A 238 -25.20 14.40 -8.95
CA ILE A 238 -25.48 13.97 -10.30
C ILE A 238 -26.02 12.55 -10.22
N ASP A 239 -27.25 12.39 -10.68
CA ASP A 239 -27.86 11.10 -10.94
C ASP A 239 -27.52 10.66 -12.36
N LEU A 240 -26.80 9.53 -12.47
CA LEU A 240 -26.41 8.93 -13.75
C LEU A 240 -27.45 7.92 -14.27
N GLY A 241 -28.61 7.81 -13.63
CA GLY A 241 -29.63 6.82 -13.94
C GLY A 241 -29.27 5.41 -13.47
N VAL A 242 -28.28 5.27 -12.58
CA VAL A 242 -27.84 3.98 -12.01
C VAL A 242 -28.32 3.89 -10.56
N PRO A 243 -29.15 2.89 -10.21
CA PRO A 243 -29.67 2.76 -8.86
C PRO A 243 -28.57 2.42 -7.85
N ASN A 244 -28.79 2.78 -6.58
CA ASN A 244 -27.92 2.32 -5.51
C ASN A 244 -28.10 0.82 -5.23
N THR A 245 -27.01 0.17 -4.81
CA THR A 245 -26.88 -1.27 -4.59
C THR A 245 -26.27 -1.52 -3.20
N GLU A 246 -26.42 -2.73 -2.65
CA GLU A 246 -25.92 -3.04 -1.29
C GLU A 246 -24.55 -3.74 -1.25
N ARG A 247 -24.13 -4.40 -2.35
CA ARG A 247 -22.96 -5.30 -2.36
C ARG A 247 -21.73 -4.76 -3.10
N GLY A 248 -21.96 -4.03 -4.19
CA GLY A 248 -20.91 -3.49 -5.04
C GLY A 248 -21.48 -2.44 -5.97
N HIS A 249 -20.64 -1.61 -6.58
CA HIS A 249 -21.08 -0.40 -7.28
C HIS A 249 -20.57 -0.30 -8.72
N CYS A 250 -20.29 -1.44 -9.37
CA CYS A 250 -19.68 -1.48 -10.70
C CYS A 250 -20.41 -0.61 -11.72
N GLY A 251 -21.74 -0.70 -11.80
CA GLY A 251 -22.53 0.09 -12.75
C GLY A 251 -22.34 1.60 -12.56
N LYS A 252 -22.34 2.05 -11.29
CA LYS A 252 -22.14 3.47 -10.94
C LYS A 252 -20.72 3.91 -11.30
N THR A 253 -19.72 3.09 -10.98
CA THR A 253 -18.32 3.37 -11.29
C THR A 253 -18.08 3.47 -12.79
N PHE A 254 -18.59 2.55 -13.62
CA PHE A 254 -18.45 2.65 -15.08
C PHE A 254 -19.18 3.87 -15.67
N ALA A 255 -20.36 4.23 -15.15
CA ALA A 255 -21.07 5.43 -15.57
C ALA A 255 -20.27 6.72 -15.25
N ILE A 256 -19.58 6.76 -14.10
CA ILE A 256 -18.66 7.86 -13.74
C ILE A 256 -17.50 7.95 -14.74
N LEU A 257 -16.88 6.81 -15.08
CA LEU A 257 -15.78 6.75 -16.04
C LEU A 257 -16.21 7.26 -17.43
N GLU A 258 -17.38 6.83 -17.91
CA GLU A 258 -17.94 7.27 -19.18
C GLU A 258 -18.23 8.78 -19.18
N ARG A 259 -18.82 9.30 -18.10
CA ARG A 259 -19.06 10.73 -17.95
C ARG A 259 -17.76 11.53 -17.95
N PHE A 260 -16.75 11.09 -17.21
CA PHE A 260 -15.45 11.75 -17.14
C PHE A 260 -14.77 11.87 -18.52
N LEU A 261 -14.91 10.86 -19.39
CA LEU A 261 -14.40 10.95 -20.76
C LEU A 261 -15.25 11.84 -21.67
N ASN A 262 -16.58 11.75 -21.55
CA ASN A 262 -17.52 12.45 -22.43
C ASN A 262 -17.73 13.93 -22.08
N HIS A 263 -17.30 14.37 -20.89
CA HIS A 263 -17.40 15.76 -20.49
C HIS A 263 -16.44 16.65 -21.31
N SER A 264 -16.94 17.18 -22.43
CA SER A 264 -16.17 17.89 -23.47
C SER A 264 -15.31 19.08 -22.99
N THR A 265 -15.59 19.64 -21.82
CA THR A 265 -14.85 20.76 -21.24
C THR A 265 -13.67 20.35 -20.35
N SER A 266 -13.58 19.07 -19.96
CA SER A 266 -12.57 18.54 -19.04
C SER A 266 -11.52 17.73 -19.80
N LYS A 267 -10.39 18.37 -20.14
CA LYS A 267 -9.15 17.67 -20.52
C LYS A 267 -8.32 17.27 -19.29
N THR A 268 -8.98 17.13 -18.15
CA THR A 268 -8.35 16.88 -16.87
C THR A 268 -7.58 15.56 -16.93
N PRO A 269 -6.26 15.55 -16.64
CA PRO A 269 -5.45 14.34 -16.81
C PRO A 269 -5.72 13.24 -15.79
N TRP A 270 -6.16 13.59 -14.59
CA TRP A 270 -6.34 12.65 -13.49
C TRP A 270 -7.79 12.61 -13.02
N LEU A 271 -8.31 11.40 -12.84
CA LEU A 271 -9.55 11.12 -12.13
C LEU A 271 -9.23 10.41 -10.82
N ILE A 272 -9.86 10.82 -9.74
CA ILE A 272 -9.86 10.11 -8.47
C ILE A 272 -11.29 9.74 -8.15
N ILE A 273 -11.54 8.48 -7.86
CA ILE A 273 -12.83 8.00 -7.37
C ILE A 273 -12.66 7.62 -5.90
N VAL A 274 -13.50 8.21 -5.04
CA VAL A 274 -13.55 7.92 -3.61
C VAL A 274 -14.98 7.63 -3.16
N ASP A 275 -15.13 6.87 -2.08
CA ASP A 275 -16.42 6.74 -1.39
C ASP A 275 -16.67 7.95 -0.47
N ASP A 276 -17.92 8.22 -0.13
CA ASP A 276 -18.33 9.32 0.75
C ASP A 276 -17.84 9.23 2.20
N ASP A 277 -17.29 8.08 2.60
CA ASP A 277 -16.59 7.84 3.86
C ASP A 277 -15.07 7.66 3.72
N THR A 278 -14.50 8.19 2.63
CA THR A 278 -13.06 8.31 2.42
C THR A 278 -12.58 9.70 2.83
N LEU A 279 -11.52 9.75 3.64
CA LEU A 279 -10.77 10.97 3.92
C LEU A 279 -9.51 10.97 3.06
N ILE A 280 -9.23 12.07 2.36
CA ILE A 280 -8.08 12.15 1.45
C ILE A 280 -7.36 13.50 1.55
N SER A 281 -6.03 13.47 1.44
CA SER A 281 -5.19 14.66 1.33
C SER A 281 -4.88 14.98 -0.12
N ILE A 282 -5.63 15.93 -0.70
CA ILE A 282 -5.42 16.37 -2.10
C ILE A 282 -4.04 17.02 -2.27
N PHE A 283 -3.55 17.74 -1.26
CA PHE A 283 -2.18 18.29 -1.27
C PHE A 283 -1.13 17.19 -1.52
N ARG A 284 -1.14 16.14 -0.70
CA ARG A 284 -0.18 15.03 -0.76
C ARG A 284 -0.32 14.20 -2.03
N LEU A 285 -1.55 14.00 -2.48
CA LEU A 285 -1.82 13.31 -3.73
C LEU A 285 -1.18 14.02 -4.93
N ARG A 286 -1.21 15.35 -4.97
CA ARG A 286 -0.56 16.14 -6.05
C ARG A 286 0.95 15.93 -6.10
N GLU A 287 1.58 15.73 -4.95
CA GLU A 287 3.02 15.42 -4.86
C GLU A 287 3.28 14.01 -5.41
N LEU A 288 2.54 13.00 -4.94
CA LEU A 288 2.67 11.63 -5.46
C LEU A 288 2.46 11.56 -6.98
N LEU A 289 1.43 12.22 -7.51
CA LEU A 289 1.13 12.22 -8.94
C LEU A 289 2.20 12.93 -9.79
N SER A 290 3.08 13.73 -9.19
CA SER A 290 4.22 14.31 -9.91
C SER A 290 5.25 13.26 -10.38
N CYS A 291 5.17 12.04 -9.84
CA CYS A 291 6.02 10.91 -10.19
C CYS A 291 5.49 10.04 -11.34
N TYR A 292 4.33 10.38 -11.90
CA TYR A 292 3.69 9.61 -12.96
C TYR A 292 3.45 10.48 -14.20
N ASP A 293 3.63 9.91 -15.39
CA ASP A 293 3.23 10.56 -16.64
C ASP A 293 1.71 10.37 -16.84
N PRO A 294 0.91 11.46 -16.89
CA PRO A 294 -0.53 11.35 -17.12
C PRO A 294 -0.92 10.81 -18.51
N ASN A 295 0.01 10.74 -19.46
CA ASN A 295 -0.21 10.16 -20.79
C ASN A 295 0.03 8.64 -20.83
N GLU A 296 0.54 8.06 -19.75
CA GLU A 296 0.64 6.62 -19.59
C GLU A 296 -0.59 6.06 -18.87
N PRO A 297 -0.98 4.79 -19.12
CA PRO A 297 -2.09 4.17 -18.42
C PRO A 297 -1.72 3.86 -16.97
N VAL A 298 -2.01 4.80 -16.09
CA VAL A 298 -1.82 4.66 -14.64
C VAL A 298 -3.15 4.32 -13.96
N PHE A 299 -3.13 3.27 -13.14
CA PHE A 299 -4.18 2.92 -12.18
C PHE A 299 -3.52 2.62 -10.82
N LEU A 300 -3.73 3.49 -9.83
CA LEU A 300 -3.01 3.42 -8.55
C LEU A 300 -3.92 3.58 -7.31
N GLY A 301 -3.44 3.03 -6.19
CA GLY A 301 -4.02 3.15 -4.85
C GLY A 301 -3.52 2.03 -3.93
N GLU A 302 -4.29 1.64 -2.93
CA GLU A 302 -3.95 0.46 -2.12
C GLU A 302 -4.29 -0.81 -2.90
N ARG A 303 -3.34 -1.74 -3.03
CA ARG A 303 -3.46 -2.91 -3.90
C ARG A 303 -3.76 -4.15 -3.08
N TYR A 304 -4.84 -4.84 -3.41
CA TYR A 304 -5.14 -6.19 -2.95
C TYR A 304 -5.01 -7.20 -4.09
N GLY A 305 -5.00 -8.48 -3.73
CA GLY A 305 -4.92 -9.61 -4.65
C GLY A 305 -6.11 -10.55 -4.51
N TYR A 306 -6.52 -11.14 -5.62
CA TYR A 306 -7.49 -12.23 -5.68
C TYR A 306 -6.94 -13.38 -6.52
N GLY A 307 -6.86 -14.59 -5.97
CA GLY A 307 -6.42 -15.80 -6.66
C GLY A 307 -4.98 -15.76 -7.18
N LEU A 308 -4.10 -14.94 -6.60
CA LEU A 308 -2.75 -14.71 -7.16
C LEU A 308 -1.86 -15.95 -7.23
N GLY A 309 -2.18 -17.03 -6.51
CA GLY A 309 -1.47 -18.32 -6.63
C GLY A 309 -1.97 -19.23 -7.76
N THR A 310 -3.09 -18.90 -8.39
CA THR A 310 -3.80 -19.77 -9.36
C THR A 310 -4.20 -19.04 -10.64
N GLY A 311 -3.49 -17.94 -10.97
CA GLY A 311 -3.75 -17.14 -12.19
C GLY A 311 -4.82 -16.07 -12.02
N GLY A 312 -5.11 -15.67 -10.78
CA GLY A 312 -5.94 -14.51 -10.48
C GLY A 312 -5.22 -13.18 -10.69
N TYR A 313 -5.74 -12.10 -10.11
CA TYR A 313 -5.36 -10.74 -10.43
C TYR A 313 -5.28 -9.80 -9.23
N SER A 314 -4.61 -8.67 -9.40
CA SER A 314 -4.56 -7.59 -8.44
C SER A 314 -5.66 -6.55 -8.72
N TYR A 315 -6.05 -5.80 -7.69
CA TYR A 315 -7.01 -4.71 -7.82
C TYR A 315 -6.69 -3.58 -6.85
N ILE A 316 -7.15 -2.36 -7.14
CA ILE A 316 -7.05 -1.23 -6.21
C ILE A 316 -8.35 -1.16 -5.42
N THR A 317 -8.25 -1.10 -4.09
CA THR A 317 -9.42 -1.03 -3.21
C THR A 317 -10.22 0.27 -3.45
N GLY A 318 -11.54 0.15 -3.51
CA GLY A 318 -12.41 1.30 -3.79
C GLY A 318 -12.40 2.35 -2.67
N GLY A 319 -12.43 1.91 -1.41
CA GLY A 319 -12.53 2.77 -0.23
C GLY A 319 -11.22 3.48 0.12
N GLY A 320 -10.08 2.88 -0.19
CA GLY A 320 -8.77 3.54 -0.09
C GLY A 320 -8.67 4.73 -1.06
N GLY A 321 -9.47 4.74 -2.12
CA GLY A 321 -9.45 5.74 -3.17
C GLY A 321 -8.67 5.25 -4.40
N MET A 322 -9.31 5.34 -5.55
CA MET A 322 -8.78 4.85 -6.83
C MET A 322 -8.37 6.03 -7.70
N VAL A 323 -7.12 6.04 -8.17
CA VAL A 323 -6.63 7.09 -9.08
C VAL A 323 -6.39 6.51 -10.47
N PHE A 324 -6.87 7.23 -11.47
CA PHE A 324 -6.74 6.89 -12.88
C PHE A 324 -6.13 8.05 -13.64
N SER A 325 -5.17 7.74 -14.50
CA SER A 325 -4.88 8.59 -15.65
C SER A 325 -6.06 8.56 -16.63
N ARG A 326 -6.26 9.64 -17.37
CA ARG A 326 -7.25 9.68 -18.46
C ARG A 326 -6.99 8.60 -19.52
N GLU A 327 -5.72 8.33 -19.82
CA GLU A 327 -5.30 7.28 -20.76
C GLU A 327 -5.76 5.88 -20.30
N ALA A 328 -5.62 5.55 -19.01
CA ALA A 328 -6.09 4.26 -18.48
C ALA A 328 -7.60 4.06 -18.69
N ILE A 329 -8.39 5.12 -18.46
CA ILE A 329 -9.85 5.07 -18.64
C ILE A 329 -10.20 4.92 -20.14
N GLN A 330 -9.50 5.62 -21.03
CA GLN A 330 -9.70 5.50 -22.47
C GLN A 330 -9.47 4.06 -22.95
N ARG A 331 -8.38 3.43 -22.51
CA ARG A 331 -8.11 2.01 -22.84
C ARG A 331 -9.16 1.06 -22.27
N LEU A 332 -9.56 1.27 -21.03
CA LEU A 332 -10.59 0.45 -20.37
C LEU A 332 -11.92 0.51 -21.13
N LEU A 333 -12.43 1.71 -21.43
CA LEU A 333 -13.74 1.88 -22.08
C LEU A 333 -13.73 1.48 -23.57
N ALA A 334 -12.58 1.63 -24.25
CA ALA A 334 -12.38 1.11 -25.61
C ALA A 334 -12.27 -0.44 -25.66
N SER A 335 -12.00 -1.09 -24.53
CA SER A 335 -11.94 -2.54 -24.43
C SER A 335 -13.33 -3.20 -24.36
N LYS A 336 -13.34 -4.54 -24.31
CA LYS A 336 -14.55 -5.34 -24.08
C LYS A 336 -14.93 -5.48 -22.60
N CYS A 337 -14.16 -4.92 -21.67
CA CYS A 337 -14.44 -4.99 -20.25
C CYS A 337 -15.77 -4.31 -19.91
N ARG A 338 -16.67 -5.01 -19.22
CA ARG A 338 -17.94 -4.46 -18.72
C ARG A 338 -18.26 -5.10 -17.37
N CYS A 339 -19.09 -4.42 -16.58
CA CYS A 339 -19.70 -5.01 -15.40
C CYS A 339 -20.54 -6.23 -15.80
N TYR A 340 -20.37 -7.37 -15.11
CA TYR A 340 -21.26 -8.52 -15.28
C TYR A 340 -22.62 -8.29 -14.59
N SER A 341 -22.68 -7.39 -13.62
CA SER A 341 -23.91 -6.86 -13.03
C SER A 341 -23.64 -5.47 -12.42
N ASN A 342 -24.67 -4.64 -12.28
CA ASN A 342 -24.51 -3.30 -11.70
C ASN A 342 -24.03 -3.34 -10.23
N ASP A 343 -24.35 -4.40 -9.51
CA ASP A 343 -24.02 -4.63 -8.10
C ASP A 343 -22.73 -5.44 -7.89
N ALA A 344 -21.98 -5.71 -8.96
CA ALA A 344 -20.66 -6.34 -8.86
C ALA A 344 -19.68 -5.45 -8.06
N PRO A 345 -18.71 -6.03 -7.32
CA PRO A 345 -17.60 -5.30 -6.72
C PRO A 345 -16.82 -4.58 -7.82
N ASP A 346 -16.85 -3.24 -7.77
CA ASP A 346 -16.30 -2.38 -8.82
C ASP A 346 -14.78 -2.49 -8.88
N ASP A 347 -14.12 -2.49 -7.72
CA ASP A 347 -12.67 -2.63 -7.60
C ASP A 347 -12.15 -3.93 -8.22
N MET A 348 -12.76 -5.07 -7.90
CA MET A 348 -12.37 -6.37 -8.45
C MET A 348 -12.61 -6.46 -9.97
N VAL A 349 -13.74 -5.95 -10.47
CA VAL A 349 -14.01 -5.91 -11.92
C VAL A 349 -12.98 -5.04 -12.63
N LEU A 350 -12.67 -3.86 -12.08
CA LEU A 350 -11.63 -2.99 -12.64
C LEU A 350 -10.27 -3.68 -12.63
N GLY A 351 -9.87 -4.30 -11.51
CA GLY A 351 -8.62 -5.05 -11.42
C GLY A 351 -8.50 -6.14 -12.48
N MET A 352 -9.51 -7.01 -12.59
CA MET A 352 -9.55 -8.05 -13.62
C MET A 352 -9.37 -7.47 -15.03
N CYS A 353 -10.03 -6.35 -15.31
CA CYS A 353 -9.98 -5.72 -16.62
C CYS A 353 -8.63 -5.05 -16.92
N PHE A 354 -8.05 -4.33 -15.96
CA PHE A 354 -6.74 -3.72 -16.14
C PHE A 354 -5.65 -4.78 -16.28
N SER A 355 -5.69 -5.85 -15.48
CA SER A 355 -4.79 -7.00 -15.63
C SER A 355 -4.95 -7.66 -17.00
N GLY A 356 -6.18 -7.88 -17.46
CA GLY A 356 -6.46 -8.41 -18.81
C GLY A 356 -6.00 -7.51 -19.96
N LEU A 357 -5.85 -6.20 -19.71
CA LEU A 357 -5.30 -5.22 -20.65
C LEU A 357 -3.78 -5.08 -20.55
N GLY A 358 -3.13 -5.79 -19.62
CA GLY A 358 -1.71 -5.64 -19.33
C GLY A 358 -1.35 -4.27 -18.73
N ILE A 359 -2.32 -3.57 -18.13
CA ILE A 359 -2.11 -2.31 -17.43
C ILE A 359 -1.75 -2.65 -15.97
N PRO A 360 -0.57 -2.23 -15.47
CA PRO A 360 -0.16 -2.55 -14.11
C PRO A 360 -1.09 -1.96 -13.04
N ILE A 361 -1.36 -2.76 -12.00
CA ILE A 361 -2.02 -2.32 -10.77
C ILE A 361 -0.95 -1.76 -9.83
N THR A 362 -0.87 -0.44 -9.73
CA THR A 362 0.20 0.25 -9.00
C THR A 362 -0.17 0.44 -7.54
N HIS A 363 0.52 -0.28 -6.66
CA HIS A 363 0.37 -0.10 -5.22
C HIS A 363 1.05 1.18 -4.74
N SER A 364 0.39 1.92 -3.86
CA SER A 364 1.00 2.94 -3.02
C SER A 364 0.70 2.65 -1.54
N PRO A 365 1.71 2.58 -0.66
CA PRO A 365 1.52 2.37 0.77
C PRO A 365 0.89 3.57 1.48
N LEU A 366 0.67 4.68 0.75
CA LEU A 366 0.08 5.90 1.29
C LEU A 366 -1.46 5.86 1.31
N PHE A 367 -2.08 4.88 0.65
CA PHE A 367 -3.54 4.71 0.61
C PHE A 367 -3.98 3.62 1.57
N HIS A 368 -5.12 3.82 2.25
CA HIS A 368 -5.59 2.92 3.30
C HIS A 368 -7.12 2.69 3.24
N GLN A 369 -7.52 1.43 3.08
CA GLN A 369 -8.89 0.89 3.00
C GLN A 369 -9.57 0.76 4.38
N ALA A 370 -8.85 1.08 5.45
CA ALA A 370 -9.37 1.03 6.81
C ALA A 370 -9.07 2.32 7.58
N ARG A 371 -9.49 2.35 8.84
CA ARG A 371 -9.31 3.49 9.74
C ARG A 371 -7.87 3.48 10.25
N PRO A 372 -7.32 4.63 10.72
CA PRO A 372 -5.99 4.65 11.32
C PRO A 372 -5.81 3.63 12.45
N MET A 373 -6.83 3.46 13.30
CA MET A 373 -6.79 2.51 14.43
C MET A 373 -6.79 1.03 14.01
N ASP A 374 -7.11 0.73 12.75
CA ASP A 374 -7.07 -0.64 12.23
C ASP A 374 -5.65 -1.05 11.79
N TYR A 375 -4.66 -0.15 11.91
CA TYR A 375 -3.25 -0.41 11.60
C TYR A 375 -2.38 -0.27 12.86
N PRO A 376 -1.26 -1.03 12.97
CA PRO A 376 -0.33 -0.88 14.08
C PRO A 376 0.19 0.56 14.24
N LYS A 377 0.21 1.07 15.47
CA LYS A 377 0.72 2.44 15.76
C LYS A 377 2.14 2.64 15.24
N ASP A 378 3.01 1.65 15.46
CA ASP A 378 4.39 1.67 15.02
C ASP A 378 4.49 1.74 13.49
N TYR A 379 3.62 1.04 12.76
CA TYR A 379 3.54 1.14 11.30
C TYR A 379 3.15 2.55 10.88
N LEU A 380 2.03 3.06 11.39
CA LEU A 380 1.57 4.39 10.99
C LEU A 380 2.56 5.50 11.39
N SER A 381 3.32 5.34 12.49
CA SER A 381 4.25 6.34 13.01
C SER A 381 5.28 6.86 12.00
N HIS A 382 5.62 6.03 11.01
CA HIS A 382 6.56 6.37 9.93
C HIS A 382 5.90 6.60 8.57
N GLN A 383 4.59 6.38 8.45
CA GLN A 383 3.82 6.66 7.23
C GLN A 383 3.43 8.13 7.09
N VAL A 384 3.25 8.56 5.84
CA VAL A 384 2.70 9.87 5.45
C VAL A 384 1.45 9.66 4.58
N PRO A 385 0.31 9.30 5.19
CA PRO A 385 -0.85 8.81 4.47
C PRO A 385 -1.46 9.87 3.52
N ILE A 386 -1.96 9.40 2.38
CA ILE A 386 -2.82 10.16 1.45
C ILE A 386 -4.28 9.93 1.80
N SER A 387 -4.68 8.73 2.20
CA SER A 387 -6.09 8.45 2.52
C SER A 387 -6.27 7.49 3.69
N PHE A 388 -7.46 7.54 4.27
CA PHE A 388 -8.04 6.55 5.17
C PHE A 388 -9.53 6.37 4.83
N HIS A 389 -10.08 5.20 5.17
CA HIS A 389 -11.47 4.86 4.87
C HIS A 389 -12.27 4.54 6.14
N LYS A 390 -13.61 4.57 6.00
CA LYS A 390 -14.64 4.27 7.00
C LYS A 390 -14.74 5.31 8.12
N HIS A 391 -15.87 6.03 8.17
CA HIS A 391 -16.21 6.92 9.28
C HIS A 391 -16.72 6.20 10.54
N TRP A 392 -16.67 4.86 10.57
CA TRP A 392 -17.28 4.04 11.62
C TRP A 392 -16.52 4.09 12.95
N ASN A 393 -17.25 4.35 14.05
CA ASN A 393 -16.71 4.40 15.42
C ASN A 393 -15.49 5.32 15.59
N ILE A 394 -15.42 6.41 14.82
CA ILE A 394 -14.37 7.42 14.91
C ILE A 394 -14.98 8.82 14.72
N ASP A 395 -14.24 9.86 15.11
CA ASP A 395 -14.50 11.22 14.64
C ASP A 395 -13.70 11.47 13.34
N PRO A 396 -14.34 11.44 12.16
CA PRO A 396 -13.62 11.57 10.89
C PRO A 396 -13.04 12.98 10.69
N VAL A 397 -13.61 14.01 11.31
CA VAL A 397 -13.07 15.37 11.24
C VAL A 397 -11.77 15.45 12.03
N LYS A 398 -11.76 14.92 13.27
CA LYS A 398 -10.53 14.81 14.07
C LYS A 398 -9.48 13.98 13.34
N VAL A 399 -9.85 12.84 12.75
CA VAL A 399 -8.93 12.00 11.96
C VAL A 399 -8.32 12.79 10.79
N TYR A 400 -9.12 13.52 10.02
CA TYR A 400 -8.61 14.32 8.91
C TYR A 400 -7.57 15.34 9.37
N PHE A 401 -7.88 16.13 10.40
CA PHE A 401 -6.97 17.18 10.87
C PHE A 401 -5.72 16.63 11.57
N THR A 402 -5.80 15.46 12.21
CA THR A 402 -4.62 14.81 12.80
C THR A 402 -3.70 14.21 11.75
N TRP A 403 -4.26 13.59 10.71
CA TRP A 403 -3.48 12.73 9.81
C TRP A 403 -3.24 13.30 8.42
N LEU A 404 -4.20 14.03 7.85
CA LEU A 404 -4.28 14.27 6.39
C LEU A 404 -4.27 15.75 6.01
N ALA A 405 -4.74 16.64 6.87
CA ALA A 405 -4.74 18.07 6.61
C ALA A 405 -3.29 18.58 6.37
N PRO A 406 -3.09 19.50 5.42
CA PRO A 406 -1.78 20.12 5.23
C PRO A 406 -1.42 20.97 6.45
N ASN A 407 -0.17 20.90 6.92
CA ASN A 407 0.25 21.78 8.02
C ASN A 407 0.25 23.23 7.53
N MET A 408 -0.05 24.19 8.41
CA MET A 408 0.09 25.63 8.10
C MET A 408 1.53 25.98 7.66
N GLU A 409 2.53 25.22 8.11
CA GLU A 409 3.95 25.39 7.75
C GLU A 409 4.33 24.76 6.41
N ASP A 410 3.62 23.72 5.95
CA ASP A 410 3.80 23.11 4.62
C ASP A 410 3.49 24.09 3.48
N LYS A 411 2.76 25.18 3.80
CA LYS A 411 2.50 26.29 2.89
C LYS A 411 3.64 27.31 2.78
N GLN A 412 4.62 27.31 3.69
CA GLN A 412 5.59 28.42 3.78
C GLN A 412 7.08 28.07 3.81
N ASN A 413 7.54 26.89 4.24
CA ASN A 413 8.93 26.46 4.04
C ASN A 413 9.11 24.98 4.40
N GLY A 414 9.82 24.23 3.55
CA GLY A 414 10.13 22.82 3.78
C GLY A 414 11.10 22.57 4.95
N ASN A 415 10.66 22.81 6.17
CA ASN A 415 11.38 22.44 7.39
C ASN A 415 10.52 21.56 8.30
N LYS A 416 11.16 20.48 8.74
CA LYS A 416 10.57 19.37 9.51
C LYS A 416 10.46 19.74 11.00
N THR A 417 9.27 19.63 11.56
CA THR A 417 9.11 19.43 13.00
C THR A 417 8.06 18.35 13.29
N LYS A 418 8.44 17.37 14.11
CA LYS A 418 7.57 16.27 14.58
C LYS A 418 6.53 16.83 15.54
N HIS A 419 5.25 16.81 15.17
CA HIS A 419 4.20 16.77 16.18
C HIS A 419 4.09 15.35 16.73
N VAL A 420 4.07 15.27 18.06
CA VAL A 420 3.67 14.06 18.78
C VAL A 420 2.20 13.82 18.40
N ARG A 421 1.97 12.75 17.65
CA ARG A 421 0.64 12.25 17.31
C ARG A 421 0.04 11.71 18.61
N GLU A 422 -0.59 12.58 19.40
CA GLU A 422 -1.30 12.14 20.60
C GLU A 422 -2.53 11.32 20.22
N ASP A 423 -2.77 10.28 21.01
CA ASP A 423 -3.69 9.18 20.74
C ASP A 423 -5.10 9.68 20.35
N LEU A 424 -5.62 9.10 19.27
CA LEU A 424 -6.91 9.44 18.70
C LEU A 424 -8.02 8.61 19.33
#